data_AF-A0A4Q6EA79-F1
#
_entry.id   AF-A0A4Q6EA79-F1
#
_cell.length_a   1.000
_cell.length_b   1.000
_cell.length_c   1.000
_cell.angle_alpha   90.00
_cell.angle_beta   90.00
_cell.angle_gamma   90.00
#
_symmetry.space_group_name_H-M   'P 1'
#
loop_
_entity.id
_entity.type
_entity.pdbx_description
1 polymer ?
#
loop_
_entity_poly.entity_id
_entity_poly.type
_entity_poly.pdbx_seq_one_letter_code
_entity_poly.pdbx_strand_id
1 'polypeptide(L)'
;MPAQHWTLDRYLMGLQCAQQDTQLYHTVFLFPPYLSAMFESPPKPTNPLAYHRILSPSAAVKVSPLCLGGISIGESWSGHFGKNEDAFTLLDTFFELGGNFIDTSNVYNSGESETLIGHWMQKRDTRDQMVIATKYSAGYMGHMREQKPMQANYTGNSAKSMYASVRDSLAKLKTKYIDILYVHWVGFVRRLILVTSS
;
A
#
# COMPACT_ATOMS: atom_id res chain seq x y z
N MET A 1 -4.63 55.15 -15.69
CA MET A 1 -4.25 54.02 -16.54
C MET A 1 -4.38 52.75 -15.71
N PRO A 2 -5.10 51.70 -16.17
CA PRO A 2 -5.40 50.50 -15.38
C PRO A 2 -4.33 49.41 -15.57
N ALA A 3 -4.12 48.58 -14.55
CA ALA A 3 -3.45 47.29 -14.68
C ALA A 3 -4.28 46.20 -14.01
N GLN A 4 -4.68 45.24 -14.82
CA GLN A 4 -5.53 44.09 -14.53
C GLN A 4 -4.80 43.08 -13.64
N HIS A 5 -5.47 42.52 -12.64
CA HIS A 5 -5.13 41.18 -12.12
C HIS A 5 -6.42 40.47 -11.71
N TRP A 6 -6.90 39.63 -12.61
CA TRP A 6 -8.02 38.72 -12.40
C TRP A 6 -7.48 37.29 -12.27
N THR A 7 -8.11 36.55 -11.33
CA THR A 7 -8.42 35.11 -11.36
C THR A 7 -7.31 34.06 -11.27
N LEU A 8 -7.18 33.48 -10.07
CA LEU A 8 -6.92 32.04 -9.89
C LEU A 8 -8.09 31.33 -9.14
N ASP A 9 -8.75 32.03 -8.22
CA ASP A 9 -9.79 31.42 -7.36
C ASP A 9 -11.09 31.03 -8.08
N ARG A 10 -11.40 31.62 -9.24
CA ARG A 10 -12.58 31.21 -10.02
C ARG A 10 -12.37 29.93 -10.84
N TYR A 11 -11.13 29.53 -11.11
CA TYR A 11 -10.84 28.33 -11.90
C TYR A 11 -11.08 27.04 -11.11
N LEU A 12 -10.74 27.04 -9.82
CA LEU A 12 -10.92 25.86 -8.97
C LEU A 12 -12.38 25.63 -8.55
N MET A 13 -13.15 26.70 -8.34
CA MET A 13 -14.59 26.59 -8.09
C MET A 13 -15.38 26.10 -9.32
N GLY A 14 -14.93 26.41 -10.54
CA GLY A 14 -15.58 25.95 -11.78
C GLY A 14 -15.43 24.45 -12.05
N LEU A 15 -14.34 23.82 -11.62
CA LEU A 15 -14.07 22.40 -11.84
C LEU A 15 -14.91 21.49 -10.93
N GLN A 16 -15.20 21.91 -9.69
CA GLN A 16 -16.03 21.15 -8.77
C GLN A 16 -17.51 21.17 -9.18
N CYS A 17 -17.99 22.27 -9.78
CA CYS A 17 -19.38 22.44 -10.20
C CYS A 17 -19.70 21.65 -11.50
N ALA A 18 -18.70 21.40 -12.35
CA ALA A 18 -18.89 20.72 -13.64
C ALA A 18 -19.21 19.22 -13.52
N GLN A 19 -18.95 18.58 -12.36
CA GLN A 19 -19.21 17.15 -12.18
C GLN A 19 -20.64 16.81 -11.71
N GLN A 20 -21.40 17.77 -11.18
CA GLN A 20 -22.75 17.52 -10.65
C GLN A 20 -23.89 17.91 -11.61
N ASP A 21 -23.60 18.67 -12.68
CA ASP A 21 -24.61 19.22 -13.61
C ASP A 21 -24.46 18.73 -15.07
N THR A 22 -24.04 17.48 -15.28
CA THR A 22 -23.93 16.88 -16.63
C THR A 22 -25.28 16.60 -17.32
N GLN A 23 -26.41 17.02 -16.75
CA GLN A 23 -27.74 16.88 -17.35
C GLN A 23 -28.30 18.17 -17.99
N LEU A 24 -27.68 19.35 -17.81
CA LEU A 24 -28.35 20.63 -18.17
C LEU A 24 -27.62 21.59 -19.11
N TYR A 25 -26.43 21.28 -19.62
CA TYR A 25 -25.73 22.17 -20.57
C TYR A 25 -25.31 21.44 -21.85
N HIS A 26 -26.27 21.32 -22.77
CA HIS A 26 -25.98 21.15 -24.20
C HIS A 26 -25.48 22.50 -24.76
N THR A 27 -24.25 22.89 -24.42
CA THR A 27 -23.54 23.93 -25.16
C THR A 27 -22.27 23.31 -25.68
N VAL A 28 -22.37 22.83 -26.92
CA VAL A 28 -21.33 22.10 -27.63
C VAL A 28 -20.20 23.08 -27.95
N PHE A 29 -19.26 23.26 -27.03
CA PHE A 29 -17.89 23.58 -27.41
C PHE A 29 -17.38 22.34 -28.18
N LEU A 30 -17.44 22.39 -29.51
CA LEU A 30 -16.84 21.39 -30.39
C LEU A 30 -15.33 21.47 -30.20
N PHE A 31 -14.83 20.84 -29.15
CA PHE A 31 -13.44 20.46 -29.08
C PHE A 31 -13.15 19.63 -30.34
N PRO A 32 -12.02 19.90 -31.04
CA PRO A 32 -11.54 19.00 -32.07
C PRO A 32 -11.59 17.54 -31.57
N PRO A 33 -11.94 16.56 -32.43
CA PRO A 33 -12.17 15.17 -31.99
C PRO A 33 -10.99 14.57 -31.22
N TYR A 34 -9.77 15.05 -31.45
CA TYR A 34 -8.57 14.65 -30.70
C TYR A 34 -8.56 15.13 -29.23
N LEU A 35 -9.25 16.23 -28.89
CA LEU A 35 -9.39 16.74 -27.53
C LEU A 35 -10.59 16.11 -26.80
N SER A 36 -11.59 15.60 -27.51
CA SER A 36 -12.74 14.91 -26.90
C SER A 36 -12.30 13.66 -26.12
N ALA A 37 -11.39 12.86 -26.71
CA ALA A 37 -10.85 11.66 -26.08
C ALA A 37 -10.11 11.93 -24.76
N MET A 38 -9.60 13.15 -24.55
CA MET A 38 -8.92 13.51 -23.30
C MET A 38 -9.87 13.68 -22.10
N PHE A 39 -11.17 13.91 -22.36
CA PHE A 39 -12.18 14.17 -21.33
C PHE A 39 -13.24 13.06 -21.24
N GLU A 40 -13.07 11.98 -22.01
CA GLU A 40 -13.93 10.81 -21.88
C GLU A 40 -13.73 10.16 -20.50
N SER A 41 -14.84 9.85 -19.85
CA SER A 41 -14.79 9.11 -18.59
C SER A 41 -14.25 7.71 -18.86
N PRO A 42 -13.35 7.18 -18.02
CA PRO A 42 -12.83 5.84 -18.20
C PRO A 42 -13.97 4.82 -18.17
N PRO A 43 -13.84 3.70 -18.91
CA PRO A 43 -14.85 2.65 -18.90
C PRO A 43 -15.08 2.17 -17.47
N LYS A 44 -16.33 1.84 -17.16
CA LYS A 44 -16.68 1.32 -15.82
C LYS A 44 -15.92 0.00 -15.58
N PRO A 45 -15.39 -0.22 -14.37
CA PRO A 45 -14.74 -1.47 -14.05
C PRO A 45 -15.71 -2.65 -14.16
N THR A 46 -15.21 -3.76 -14.68
CA THR A 46 -15.98 -5.01 -14.84
C THR A 46 -16.11 -5.78 -13.53
N ASN A 47 -15.11 -5.69 -12.65
CA ASN A 47 -15.09 -6.38 -11.36
C ASN A 47 -15.33 -5.42 -10.18
N PRO A 48 -16.12 -5.81 -9.15
CA PRO A 48 -16.29 -5.03 -7.93
C PRO A 48 -14.99 -4.61 -7.24
N LEU A 49 -13.95 -5.44 -7.30
CA LEU A 49 -12.66 -5.19 -6.65
C LEU A 49 -11.88 -4.03 -7.30
N ALA A 50 -12.16 -3.73 -8.57
CA ALA A 50 -11.59 -2.61 -9.31
C ALA A 50 -12.25 -1.25 -8.99
N TYR A 51 -13.32 -1.21 -8.19
CA TYR A 51 -13.90 0.03 -7.68
C TYR A 51 -13.11 0.56 -6.48
N HIS A 52 -11.99 1.22 -6.77
CA HIS A 52 -11.10 1.72 -5.71
C HIS A 52 -11.71 2.89 -4.95
N ARG A 53 -11.42 2.95 -3.65
CA ARG A 53 -11.85 4.00 -2.71
C ARG A 53 -10.66 4.69 -2.07
N ILE A 54 -10.84 5.93 -1.64
CA ILE A 54 -9.84 6.63 -0.84
C ILE A 54 -9.74 5.96 0.53
N LEU A 55 -8.52 5.55 0.91
CA LEU A 55 -8.24 4.87 2.17
C LEU A 55 -8.44 5.79 3.38
N SER A 56 -7.96 7.04 3.28
CA SER A 56 -8.08 8.07 4.31
C SER A 56 -8.15 9.46 3.68
N PRO A 57 -8.96 10.39 4.21
CA PRO A 57 -9.01 11.77 3.74
C PRO A 57 -7.65 12.47 3.72
N SER A 58 -6.74 12.10 4.63
CA SER A 58 -5.42 12.74 4.76
C SER A 58 -4.33 12.13 3.89
N ALA A 59 -4.48 10.87 3.49
CA ALA A 59 -3.46 10.14 2.73
C ALA A 59 -3.74 10.10 1.22
N ALA A 60 -5.01 10.26 0.82
CA ALA A 60 -5.47 10.23 -0.57
C ALA A 60 -5.06 8.98 -1.40
N VAL A 61 -4.55 7.93 -0.74
CA VAL A 61 -4.22 6.64 -1.37
C VAL A 61 -5.51 5.92 -1.76
N LYS A 62 -5.58 5.42 -2.99
CA LYS A 62 -6.74 4.68 -3.51
C LYS A 62 -6.50 3.17 -3.38
N VAL A 63 -7.41 2.48 -2.72
CA VAL A 63 -7.32 1.05 -2.44
C VAL A 63 -8.55 0.30 -2.94
N SER A 64 -8.38 -0.97 -3.28
CA SER A 64 -9.47 -1.90 -3.51
C SER A 64 -10.39 -2.00 -2.28
N PRO A 65 -11.68 -2.28 -2.47
CA PRO A 65 -12.63 -2.34 -1.35
C PRO A 65 -12.26 -3.44 -0.34
N LEU A 66 -11.62 -4.51 -0.82
CA LEU A 66 -11.05 -5.58 -0.02
C LEU A 66 -9.52 -5.50 0.00
N CYS A 67 -8.95 -5.84 1.16
CA CYS A 67 -7.52 -6.00 1.37
C CYS A 67 -7.19 -7.49 1.41
N LEU A 68 -6.17 -7.92 0.66
CA LEU A 68 -5.68 -9.29 0.69
C LEU A 68 -4.73 -9.47 1.89
N GLY A 69 -5.12 -10.30 2.86
CA GLY A 69 -4.29 -10.66 3.99
C GLY A 69 -3.22 -11.69 3.62
N GLY A 70 -1.96 -11.39 3.93
CA GLY A 70 -0.79 -12.19 3.55
C GLY A 70 -0.37 -13.27 4.56
N ILE A 71 -1.13 -13.51 5.63
CA ILE A 71 -0.78 -14.51 6.65
C ILE A 71 -0.74 -15.94 6.08
N SER A 72 -1.56 -16.23 5.08
CA SER A 72 -1.60 -17.52 4.38
C SER A 72 -0.58 -17.62 3.24
N ILE A 73 0.23 -16.57 2.98
CA ILE A 73 1.25 -16.58 1.94
C ILE A 73 2.57 -17.09 2.56
N GLY A 74 2.94 -18.31 2.20
CA GLY A 74 4.11 -19.04 2.73
C GLY A 74 3.73 -20.40 3.30
N GLU A 75 4.74 -21.18 3.66
CA GLU A 75 4.59 -22.56 4.13
C GLU A 75 5.04 -22.76 5.58
N SER A 76 5.86 -21.84 6.10
CA SER A 76 6.49 -21.97 7.42
C SER A 76 5.49 -22.19 8.57
N TRP A 77 4.25 -21.69 8.46
CA TRP A 77 3.18 -21.88 9.45
C TRP A 77 2.00 -22.69 8.93
N SER A 78 2.20 -23.51 7.90
CA SER A 78 1.15 -24.31 7.26
C SER A 78 0.31 -25.15 8.24
N GLY A 79 0.93 -25.66 9.32
CA GLY A 79 0.23 -26.39 10.39
C GLY A 79 -0.71 -25.56 11.27
N HIS A 80 -0.66 -24.23 11.22
CA HIS A 80 -1.45 -23.33 12.09
C HIS A 80 -2.44 -22.47 11.29
N PHE A 81 -2.05 -22.01 10.09
CA PHE A 81 -2.83 -21.06 9.30
C PHE A 81 -3.18 -21.56 7.89
N GLY A 82 -2.98 -22.86 7.64
CA GLY A 82 -3.18 -23.48 6.34
C GLY A 82 -2.05 -23.21 5.36
N LYS A 83 -2.04 -23.95 4.25
CA LYS A 83 -1.07 -23.81 3.17
C LYS A 83 -1.71 -23.07 1.99
N ASN A 84 -1.01 -22.10 1.39
CA ASN A 84 -1.29 -21.73 0.00
C ASN A 84 -0.51 -22.68 -0.90
N GLU A 85 -1.22 -23.44 -1.75
CA GLU A 85 -0.58 -24.33 -2.71
C GLU A 85 0.16 -23.54 -3.80
N ASP A 86 -0.33 -22.34 -4.16
CA ASP A 86 0.34 -21.42 -5.07
C ASP A 86 0.07 -19.94 -4.72
N ALA A 87 1.04 -19.31 -4.07
CA ALA A 87 0.98 -17.89 -3.72
C ALA A 87 0.96 -16.97 -4.95
N PHE A 88 1.62 -17.33 -6.06
CA PHE A 88 1.71 -16.47 -7.24
C PHE A 88 0.39 -16.46 -7.99
N THR A 89 -0.26 -17.62 -8.14
CA THR A 89 -1.60 -17.70 -8.74
C THR A 89 -2.64 -16.91 -7.93
N LEU A 90 -2.58 -16.97 -6.59
CA LEU A 90 -3.45 -16.14 -5.74
C LEU A 90 -3.24 -14.64 -5.98
N LEU A 91 -1.98 -14.20 -6.01
CA LEU A 91 -1.63 -12.78 -6.21
C LEU A 91 -1.97 -12.31 -7.62
N ASP A 92 -1.71 -13.12 -8.64
CA ASP A 92 -2.08 -12.85 -10.03
C ASP A 92 -3.61 -12.70 -10.15
N THR A 93 -4.38 -13.65 -9.60
CA THR A 93 -5.85 -13.60 -9.61
C THR A 93 -6.37 -12.35 -8.91
N PHE A 94 -5.83 -12.02 -7.72
CA PHE A 94 -6.24 -10.81 -7.00
C PHE A 94 -5.99 -9.55 -7.81
N PHE A 95 -4.82 -9.45 -8.44
CA PHE A 95 -4.44 -8.33 -9.29
C PHE A 95 -5.30 -8.22 -10.56
N GLU A 96 -5.54 -9.33 -11.25
CA GLU A 96 -6.38 -9.39 -12.46
C GLU A 96 -7.83 -8.97 -12.21
N LEU A 97 -8.36 -9.26 -11.02
CA LEU A 97 -9.69 -8.79 -10.60
C LEU A 97 -9.70 -7.29 -10.21
N GLY A 98 -8.55 -6.61 -10.24
CA GLY A 98 -8.40 -5.19 -9.91
C GLY A 98 -8.06 -4.92 -8.45
N GLY A 99 -7.66 -5.95 -7.69
CA GLY A 99 -7.17 -5.81 -6.33
C GLY A 99 -5.81 -5.15 -6.29
N ASN A 100 -5.64 -4.15 -5.42
CA ASN A 100 -4.37 -3.43 -5.30
C ASN A 100 -3.87 -3.29 -3.86
N PHE A 101 -4.60 -3.78 -2.86
CA PHE A 101 -4.25 -3.59 -1.46
C PHE A 101 -3.89 -4.91 -0.78
N ILE A 102 -2.63 -5.04 -0.35
CA ILE A 102 -2.11 -6.23 0.34
C ILE A 102 -1.61 -5.85 1.73
N ASP A 103 -2.02 -6.61 2.74
CA ASP A 103 -1.56 -6.50 4.12
C ASP A 103 -0.72 -7.72 4.51
N THR A 104 0.55 -7.50 4.85
CA THR A 104 1.48 -8.54 5.31
C THR A 104 2.11 -8.14 6.65
N SER A 105 3.18 -8.79 7.08
CA SER A 105 3.87 -8.51 8.34
C SER A 105 5.30 -9.06 8.33
N ASN A 106 6.20 -8.40 9.07
CA ASN A 106 7.58 -8.82 9.23
C ASN A 106 7.74 -10.28 9.72
N VAL A 107 6.74 -10.80 10.45
CA VAL A 107 6.76 -12.13 11.09
C VAL A 107 5.96 -13.20 10.32
N TYR A 108 5.06 -12.86 9.41
CA TYR A 108 4.18 -13.86 8.77
C TYR A 108 4.98 -14.92 8.02
N ASN A 109 4.67 -16.19 8.30
CA ASN A 109 5.45 -17.34 7.83
C ASN A 109 6.96 -17.14 8.01
N SER A 110 7.38 -16.68 9.20
CA SER A 110 8.79 -16.39 9.49
C SER A 110 9.44 -15.38 8.52
N GLY A 111 8.64 -14.48 7.94
CA GLY A 111 9.10 -13.47 6.97
C GLY A 111 8.99 -13.91 5.50
N GLU A 112 8.56 -15.14 5.24
CA GLU A 112 8.37 -15.67 3.90
C GLU A 112 7.29 -14.93 3.12
N SER A 113 6.21 -14.50 3.78
CA SER A 113 5.10 -13.75 3.16
C SER A 113 5.59 -12.52 2.41
N GLU A 114 6.38 -11.67 3.07
CA GLU A 114 6.98 -10.48 2.45
C GLU A 114 7.93 -10.83 1.30
N THR A 115 8.65 -11.94 1.42
CA THR A 115 9.61 -12.39 0.41
C THR A 115 8.89 -12.85 -0.86
N LEU A 116 7.81 -13.62 -0.72
CA LEU A 116 7.00 -14.10 -1.84
C LEU A 116 6.28 -12.94 -2.55
N ILE A 117 5.66 -12.03 -1.78
CA ILE A 117 5.01 -10.83 -2.33
C ILE A 117 6.04 -9.96 -3.07
N GLY A 118 7.23 -9.74 -2.49
CA GLY A 118 8.30 -8.96 -3.12
C GLY A 118 8.80 -9.58 -4.43
N HIS A 119 8.99 -10.90 -4.47
CA HIS A 119 9.34 -11.61 -5.70
C HIS A 119 8.23 -11.53 -6.75
N TRP A 120 6.97 -11.66 -6.34
CA TRP A 120 5.83 -11.55 -7.25
C TRP A 120 5.77 -10.16 -7.89
N MET A 121 5.83 -9.09 -7.08
CA MET A 121 5.81 -7.71 -7.57
C MET A 121 6.98 -7.42 -8.51
N GLN A 122 8.19 -7.87 -8.16
CA GLN A 122 9.37 -7.70 -9.01
C GLN A 122 9.21 -8.44 -10.35
N LYS A 123 8.65 -9.65 -10.36
CA LYS A 123 8.49 -10.44 -11.58
C LYS A 123 7.39 -9.89 -12.51
N ARG A 124 6.35 -9.25 -11.97
CA ARG A 124 5.25 -8.66 -12.76
C ARG A 124 5.40 -7.17 -13.03
N ASP A 125 6.40 -6.52 -12.44
CA ASP A 125 6.58 -5.06 -12.48
C ASP A 125 5.32 -4.28 -12.02
N THR A 126 4.73 -4.74 -10.91
CA THR A 126 3.46 -4.19 -10.40
C THR A 126 3.63 -3.31 -9.16
N ARG A 127 4.86 -3.06 -8.67
CA ARG A 127 5.07 -2.38 -7.37
C ARG A 127 4.33 -1.05 -7.27
N ASP A 128 4.39 -0.21 -8.29
CA ASP A 128 3.78 1.13 -8.29
C ASP A 128 2.24 1.09 -8.42
N GLN A 129 1.70 -0.06 -8.81
CA GLN A 129 0.26 -0.31 -8.91
C GLN A 129 -0.34 -0.83 -7.60
N MET A 130 0.51 -1.27 -6.65
CA MET A 130 0.10 -1.90 -5.40
C MET A 130 0.28 -0.96 -4.20
N VAL A 131 -0.65 -1.08 -3.26
CA VAL A 131 -0.59 -0.50 -1.91
C VAL A 131 -0.20 -1.63 -0.95
N ILE A 132 0.98 -1.53 -0.36
CA ILE A 132 1.53 -2.56 0.52
C ILE A 132 1.56 -2.06 1.96
N ALA A 133 0.78 -2.73 2.81
CA ALA A 133 0.87 -2.59 4.24
C ALA A 133 1.77 -3.70 4.84
N THR A 134 2.65 -3.32 5.76
CA THR A 134 3.35 -4.29 6.62
C THR A 134 3.37 -3.81 8.06
N LYS A 135 3.85 -4.67 8.96
CA LYS A 135 3.82 -4.45 10.40
C LYS A 135 5.18 -4.71 11.01
N TYR A 136 5.48 -3.99 12.09
CA TYR A 136 6.62 -4.26 12.96
C TYR A 136 6.14 -4.45 14.40
N SER A 137 7.05 -4.74 15.34
CA SER A 137 6.85 -5.04 16.78
C SER A 137 6.75 -6.51 17.17
N ALA A 138 6.39 -7.41 16.25
CA ALA A 138 6.49 -8.83 16.50
C ALA A 138 7.97 -9.28 16.46
N GLY A 139 8.34 -10.23 17.32
CA GLY A 139 9.67 -10.84 17.36
C GLY A 139 9.97 -11.71 16.13
N TYR A 140 10.21 -11.07 14.98
CA TYR A 140 10.27 -11.73 13.68
C TYR A 140 11.52 -12.58 13.44
N MET A 141 12.58 -12.37 14.23
CA MET A 141 13.85 -13.11 14.12
C MET A 141 13.90 -14.39 14.97
N GLY A 142 12.83 -14.77 15.67
CA GLY A 142 12.83 -15.90 16.60
C GLY A 142 13.30 -17.23 15.97
N HIS A 143 13.02 -17.43 14.67
CA HIS A 143 13.44 -18.60 13.90
C HIS A 143 14.96 -18.63 13.58
N MET A 144 15.69 -17.56 13.86
CA MET A 144 17.14 -17.40 13.62
C MET A 144 17.94 -17.29 14.93
N ARG A 145 17.40 -17.81 16.04
CA ARG A 145 17.97 -17.60 17.38
C ARG A 145 19.37 -18.18 17.54
N GLU A 146 19.66 -19.27 16.85
CA GLU A 146 20.99 -19.90 16.88
C GLU A 146 22.03 -19.07 16.11
N GLN A 147 21.66 -18.51 14.95
CA GLN A 147 22.57 -17.71 14.13
C GLN A 147 22.70 -16.27 14.64
N LYS A 148 21.65 -15.76 15.29
CA LYS A 148 21.58 -14.40 15.83
C LYS A 148 21.04 -14.45 17.27
N PRO A 149 21.89 -14.71 18.28
CA PRO A 149 21.44 -14.90 19.66
C PRO A 149 20.91 -13.62 20.32
N MET A 150 21.42 -12.44 19.95
CA MET A 150 21.04 -11.15 20.54
C MET A 150 19.81 -10.54 19.85
N GLN A 151 18.62 -10.96 20.28
CA GLN A 151 17.36 -10.59 19.62
C GLN A 151 16.46 -9.61 20.39
N ALA A 152 16.90 -9.09 21.54
CA ALA A 152 16.07 -8.23 22.41
C ALA A 152 15.50 -6.99 21.67
N ASN A 153 16.22 -6.48 20.67
CA ASN A 153 15.80 -5.32 19.87
C ASN A 153 15.08 -5.68 18.57
N TYR A 154 14.74 -6.94 18.32
CA TYR A 154 13.96 -7.38 17.14
C TYR A 154 12.46 -7.52 17.44
N THR A 155 12.01 -7.01 18.60
CA THR A 155 10.63 -7.05 19.06
C THR A 155 10.25 -5.75 19.77
N GLY A 156 8.95 -5.52 19.95
CA GLY A 156 8.39 -4.37 20.65
C GLY A 156 8.39 -3.06 19.84
N ASN A 157 7.97 -1.99 20.48
CA ASN A 157 7.66 -0.71 19.81
C ASN A 157 8.84 0.28 19.84
N SER A 158 10.05 -0.19 20.14
CA SER A 158 11.22 0.68 20.21
C SER A 158 11.64 1.14 18.82
N ALA A 159 12.25 2.33 18.73
CA ALA A 159 12.77 2.86 17.47
C ALA A 159 13.82 1.92 16.83
N LYS A 160 14.61 1.21 17.66
CA LYS A 160 15.58 0.23 17.18
C LYS A 160 14.91 -0.97 16.51
N SER A 161 13.83 -1.50 17.10
CA SER A 161 13.06 -2.61 16.52
C SER A 161 12.36 -2.20 15.24
N MET A 162 11.76 -1.00 15.23
CA MET A 162 11.17 -0.42 14.03
C MET A 162 12.18 -0.32 12.90
N TYR A 163 13.35 0.29 13.17
CA TYR A 163 14.39 0.48 12.15
C TYR A 163 14.88 -0.86 11.57
N ALA A 164 15.19 -1.84 12.43
CA ALA A 164 15.64 -3.16 11.97
C ALA A 164 14.57 -3.87 11.15
N SER A 165 13.31 -3.82 11.61
CA SER A 165 12.17 -4.44 10.92
C SER A 165 11.92 -3.80 9.56
N VAL A 166 11.87 -2.46 9.49
CA VAL A 166 11.61 -1.72 8.23
C VAL A 166 12.71 -2.01 7.21
N ARG A 167 13.99 -1.97 7.61
CA ARG A 167 15.12 -2.31 6.73
C ARG A 167 14.94 -3.71 6.12
N ASP A 168 14.64 -4.69 6.96
CA ASP A 168 14.53 -6.08 6.52
C ASP A 168 13.27 -6.33 5.68
N SER A 169 12.14 -5.69 6.03
CA SER A 169 10.89 -5.73 5.26
C SER A 169 11.06 -5.11 3.87
N LEU A 170 11.73 -3.95 3.75
CA LEU A 170 12.03 -3.33 2.45
C LEU A 170 12.87 -4.25 1.56
N ALA A 171 13.88 -4.92 2.14
CA ALA A 171 14.70 -5.88 1.42
C ALA A 171 13.90 -7.10 0.94
N LYS A 172 13.04 -7.67 1.81
CA LYS A 172 12.17 -8.82 1.46
C LYS A 172 11.13 -8.46 0.41
N LEU A 173 10.46 -7.32 0.55
CA LEU A 173 9.46 -6.80 -0.38
C LEU A 173 10.07 -6.26 -1.68
N LYS A 174 11.40 -6.16 -1.76
CA LYS A 174 12.15 -5.67 -2.93
C LYS A 174 11.69 -4.29 -3.40
N THR A 175 11.47 -3.39 -2.44
CA THR A 175 11.00 -2.04 -2.72
C THR A 175 11.74 -1.02 -1.86
N LYS A 176 11.63 0.25 -2.24
CA LYS A 176 12.26 1.38 -1.56
C LYS A 176 11.34 2.07 -0.55
N TYR A 177 10.05 1.73 -0.55
CA TYR A 177 9.05 2.37 0.29
C TYR A 177 7.94 1.40 0.72
N ILE A 178 7.32 1.72 1.87
CA ILE A 178 6.16 1.03 2.43
C ILE A 178 5.02 2.05 2.42
N ASP A 179 3.85 1.66 1.88
CA ASP A 179 2.69 2.56 1.80
C ASP A 179 2.06 2.77 3.18
N ILE A 180 1.97 1.70 3.97
CA ILE A 180 1.41 1.73 5.32
C ILE A 180 2.24 0.86 6.26
N LEU A 181 2.74 1.45 7.35
CA LEU A 181 3.44 0.72 8.40
C LEU A 181 2.61 0.69 9.68
N TYR A 182 2.22 -0.51 10.12
CA TYR A 182 1.49 -0.69 11.36
C TYR A 182 2.38 -1.13 12.53
N VAL A 183 1.99 -0.71 13.72
CA VAL A 183 2.42 -1.35 14.97
C VAL A 183 1.57 -2.61 15.16
N HIS A 184 2.18 -3.79 15.04
CA HIS A 184 1.45 -5.07 15.07
C HIS A 184 0.84 -5.37 16.45
N TRP A 185 1.61 -5.16 17.53
CA TRP A 185 1.19 -5.39 18.90
C TRP A 185 1.46 -4.15 19.74
N VAL A 186 0.54 -3.80 20.63
CA VAL A 186 0.77 -2.71 21.58
C VAL A 186 1.80 -3.20 22.61
N GLY A 187 3.02 -2.67 22.53
CA GLY A 187 4.09 -2.92 23.49
C GLY A 187 4.09 -1.93 24.66
N PHE A 188 4.63 -2.36 25.81
CA PHE A 188 4.70 -1.58 27.06
C PHE A 188 5.88 -0.59 27.13
N VAL A 189 6.87 -0.70 26.24
CA VAL A 189 8.09 0.13 26.29
C VAL A 189 7.91 1.39 25.43
N ARG A 190 7.69 2.55 26.08
CA ARG A 190 7.41 3.85 25.42
C ARG A 190 8.47 4.94 25.63
N ARG A 191 9.62 4.66 26.25
CA ARG A 191 10.64 5.70 26.51
C ARG A 191 11.88 5.52 25.66
N LEU A 192 12.12 6.52 24.82
CA LEU A 192 13.37 6.77 24.11
C LEU A 192 14.26 7.64 25.02
N ILE A 193 15.41 7.12 25.44
CA ILE A 193 16.53 7.97 25.89
C ILE A 193 17.53 7.94 24.73
N LEU A 194 17.57 9.01 23.96
CA LEU A 194 18.58 9.22 22.93
C LEU A 194 19.88 9.65 23.64
N VAL A 195 20.89 8.78 23.63
CA VAL A 195 22.27 9.20 23.88
C VAL A 195 22.92 9.35 22.51
N THR A 196 23.06 10.59 22.05
CA THR A 196 23.88 10.92 20.88
C THR A 196 25.32 11.08 21.34
N SER A 197 26.27 10.37 20.74
CA SER A 197 27.68 10.70 20.89
C SER A 197 27.96 12.01 20.16
N SER A 198 28.58 12.95 20.88
CA SER A 198 29.14 14.21 20.38
C SER A 198 30.19 14.02 19.30
#